data_AF-A0A3B1DYJ7-F1
#
_entry.id   AF-A0A3B1DYJ7-F1
#
_cell.length_a   1.000
_cell.length_b   1.000
_cell.length_c   1.000
_cell.angle_alpha   90.00
_cell.angle_beta   90.00
_cell.angle_gamma   90.00
#
_symmetry.space_group_name_H-M   'P 1'
#
loop_
_entity.id
_entity.type
_entity.pdbx_description
1 polymer ?
#
loop_
_entity_poly.entity_id
_entity_poly.type
_entity_poly.pdbx_seq_one_letter_code
_entity_poly.pdbx_strand_id
1 'polypeptide(L)'
;RWQWVQSGIRLLRSEGIRANPNDMLLHKELAWIFLHKIGGITDDANQYYKRKLAEKWTIVLGPPPPRSAADRTRQGSIDRFANWLRKVADAPDTLEQLAEISPEAIELHDMLLVLTDGKSGYDILRRYETHMAMRHSIFRAQARASMGERNIAFANLIDEPRYADAWPMLLSHLRKRLLIDDYNMEPERMIRYTKKYGPMDWRHPASHALYWSARGVEESLTRWTMETKEDYDFINTDRITIQSLQELYRSGDVYFNFFDSIAGDGSRAFQFAPNAAFVETYGNILGELISRSWADNAKRPYRTYSAGYENFLRDAIRFFYRRGQIDMAQKYYHELGSYPGQNTHNMYFQVDVQVPLDQFVLRELQQDRIRTPYVLVSEVVGALQGAYVGGLLGNDNDLFTKNFEWAKQAHAYYYDTQVRDIVAGGQDTRTGILDPDFRIVAGDMFARTIQLMSVDEASNMYQRAPAPLQQFAYDFLVAAWKPNIDEQVAAGLSDPFETLFPEPPGMLAHRDWLARVAAERRAKQVDLDMQ
;
A
#
# COMPACT_ATOMS: atom_id res chain seq x y z
N ARG A 1 11.20 15.42 15.65
CA ARG A 1 11.57 15.34 14.20
C ARG A 1 10.34 15.46 13.30
N TRP A 2 9.34 14.56 13.40
CA TRP A 2 8.14 14.62 12.55
C TRP A 2 7.42 15.98 12.52
N GLN A 3 7.29 16.65 13.67
CA GLN A 3 6.71 17.99 13.74
C GLN A 3 7.43 19.01 12.84
N TRP A 4 8.77 18.95 12.74
CA TRP A 4 9.54 19.83 11.84
C TRP A 4 9.25 19.54 10.37
N VAL A 5 9.17 18.25 10.00
CA VAL A 5 8.79 17.84 8.63
C VAL A 5 7.38 18.33 8.30
N GLN A 6 6.43 18.17 9.22
CA GLN A 6 5.06 18.64 9.06
C GLN A 6 4.97 20.17 8.95
N SER A 7 5.75 20.91 9.76
CA SER A 7 5.81 22.37 9.67
C SER A 7 6.35 22.82 8.32
N GLY A 8 7.38 22.16 7.77
CA GLY A 8 7.90 22.44 6.44
C GLY A 8 6.89 22.16 5.33
N ILE A 9 6.18 21.03 5.41
CA ILE A 9 5.08 20.69 4.49
C ILE A 9 3.99 21.76 4.54
N ARG A 10 3.55 22.15 5.74
CA ARG A 10 2.50 23.16 5.92
C ARG A 10 2.94 24.52 5.38
N LEU A 11 4.18 24.93 5.65
CA LEU A 11 4.72 26.19 5.16
C LEU A 11 4.69 26.24 3.63
N LEU A 12 5.20 25.21 2.95
CA LEU A 12 5.19 25.17 1.49
C LEU A 12 3.77 25.08 0.93
N ARG A 13 2.93 24.20 1.49
CA ARG A 13 1.61 23.87 0.94
C ARG A 13 0.55 24.94 1.21
N SER A 14 0.47 25.39 2.45
CA SER A 14 -0.63 26.22 2.96
C SER A 14 -0.31 27.71 2.92
N GLU A 15 0.96 28.10 2.90
CA GLU A 15 1.40 29.50 2.83
C GLU A 15 2.09 29.79 1.49
N GLY A 16 3.16 29.06 1.17
CA GLY A 16 4.00 29.28 -0.02
C GLY A 16 3.24 29.15 -1.34
N ILE A 17 2.69 27.96 -1.61
CA ILE A 17 1.92 27.68 -2.83
C ILE A 17 0.62 28.49 -2.87
N ARG A 18 -0.03 28.72 -1.72
CA ARG A 18 -1.22 29.57 -1.68
C ARG A 18 -0.92 31.00 -2.13
N ALA A 19 0.22 31.56 -1.72
CA ALA A 19 0.67 32.88 -2.17
C ALA A 19 1.24 32.86 -3.59
N ASN A 20 1.81 31.74 -4.04
CA ASN A 20 2.51 31.60 -5.32
C ASN A 20 2.02 30.34 -6.07
N PRO A 21 0.76 30.32 -6.56
CA PRO A 21 0.13 29.09 -7.07
C PRO A 21 0.75 28.55 -8.36
N ASN A 22 1.51 29.37 -9.10
CA ASN A 22 2.14 28.97 -10.36
C ASN A 22 3.65 28.68 -10.22
N ASP A 23 4.20 28.79 -9.01
CA ASP A 23 5.62 28.56 -8.77
C ASP A 23 5.92 27.06 -8.77
N MET A 24 6.57 26.58 -9.84
CA MET A 24 6.88 25.16 -10.00
C MET A 24 7.89 24.67 -8.97
N LEU A 25 8.82 25.52 -8.53
CA LEU A 25 9.84 25.13 -7.57
C LEU A 25 9.21 24.75 -6.24
N LEU A 26 8.26 25.55 -5.74
CA LEU A 26 7.55 25.24 -4.49
C LEU A 26 6.81 23.90 -4.58
N HIS A 27 6.14 23.64 -5.70
CA HIS A 27 5.45 22.37 -5.96
C HIS A 27 6.43 21.20 -6.01
N LYS A 28 7.55 21.36 -6.73
CA LYS A 28 8.61 20.37 -6.87
C LYS A 28 9.26 20.03 -5.52
N GLU A 29 9.60 21.03 -4.70
CA GLU A 29 10.20 20.82 -3.38
C GLU A 29 9.22 20.15 -2.40
N LEU A 30 7.93 20.53 -2.45
CA LEU A 30 6.91 19.85 -1.67
C LEU A 30 6.79 18.38 -2.08
N ALA A 31 6.78 18.09 -3.39
CA ALA A 31 6.76 16.74 -3.91
C ALA A 31 8.02 15.95 -3.50
N TRP A 32 9.20 16.57 -3.55
CA TRP A 32 10.47 15.99 -3.14
C TRP A 32 10.48 15.59 -1.67
N ILE A 33 9.92 16.42 -0.78
CA ILE A 33 9.77 16.08 0.66
C ILE A 33 8.95 14.81 0.83
N PHE A 34 7.80 14.71 0.16
CA PHE A 34 6.98 13.50 0.26
C PHE A 34 7.70 12.27 -0.27
N LEU A 35 8.36 12.38 -1.42
CA LEU A 35 9.03 11.26 -2.06
C LEU A 35 10.28 10.80 -1.29
N HIS A 36 11.21 11.71 -0.97
CA HIS A 36 12.52 11.35 -0.43
C HIS A 36 12.59 11.40 1.10
N LYS A 37 11.94 12.38 1.75
CA LYS A 37 12.00 12.49 3.21
C LYS A 37 11.04 11.53 3.92
N ILE A 38 9.84 11.34 3.35
CA ILE A 38 8.82 10.44 3.92
C ILE A 38 8.87 9.07 3.24
N GLY A 39 8.81 9.02 1.90
CA GLY A 39 8.77 7.77 1.14
C GLY A 39 10.10 7.00 1.12
N GLY A 40 11.22 7.73 1.05
CA GLY A 40 12.56 7.16 0.99
C GLY A 40 12.96 6.35 2.23
N ILE A 41 14.11 5.69 2.14
CA ILE A 41 14.66 4.82 3.20
C ILE A 41 15.92 5.41 3.87
N THR A 42 16.38 6.58 3.42
CA THR A 42 17.63 7.20 3.87
C THR A 42 17.52 7.88 5.23
N ASP A 43 16.31 8.27 5.65
CA ASP A 43 16.04 8.80 6.99
C ASP A 43 15.75 7.66 7.97
N ASP A 44 16.39 7.67 9.13
CA ASP A 44 16.23 6.65 10.18
C ASP A 44 14.79 6.57 10.73
N ALA A 45 14.03 7.67 10.66
CA ALA A 45 12.64 7.74 11.11
C ALA A 45 11.62 7.61 9.96
N ASN A 46 12.03 7.20 8.76
CA ASN A 46 11.11 7.09 7.61
C ASN A 46 9.88 6.22 7.88
N GLN A 47 10.04 5.09 8.56
CA GLN A 47 8.93 4.18 8.91
C GLN A 47 7.91 4.85 9.84
N TYR A 48 8.40 5.66 10.80
CA TYR A 48 7.54 6.46 11.66
C TYR A 48 6.76 7.51 10.85
N TYR A 49 7.41 8.20 9.90
CA TYR A 49 6.75 9.20 9.06
C TYR A 49 5.68 8.58 8.15
N LYS A 50 5.97 7.44 7.54
CA LYS A 50 5.01 6.68 6.72
C LYS A 50 3.77 6.29 7.52
N ARG A 51 3.96 5.71 8.71
CA ARG A 51 2.86 5.35 9.61
C ARG A 51 2.03 6.57 10.02
N LYS A 52 2.68 7.68 10.40
CA LYS A 52 1.96 8.91 10.78
C LYS A 52 1.27 9.59 9.61
N LEU A 53 1.78 9.48 8.40
CA LEU A 53 1.07 9.92 7.20
C LEU A 53 -0.17 9.06 6.95
N ALA A 54 -0.05 7.74 7.04
CA ALA A 54 -1.18 6.82 6.87
C ALA A 54 -2.28 7.04 7.93
N GLU A 55 -1.90 7.24 9.19
CA GLU A 55 -2.79 7.62 10.29
C GLU A 55 -3.54 8.91 9.96
N LYS A 56 -2.81 9.97 9.57
CA LYS A 56 -3.39 11.27 9.23
C LYS A 56 -4.35 11.16 8.05
N TRP A 57 -3.98 10.45 6.99
CA TRP A 57 -4.79 10.39 5.77
C TRP A 57 -5.96 9.43 5.85
N THR A 58 -5.91 8.44 6.75
CA THR A 58 -7.10 7.68 7.15
C THR A 58 -8.14 8.59 7.80
N ILE A 59 -7.71 9.57 8.61
CA ILE A 59 -8.62 10.58 9.20
C ILE A 59 -9.14 11.55 8.13
N VAL A 60 -8.27 12.05 7.26
CA VAL A 60 -8.61 13.10 6.27
C VAL A 60 -9.61 12.61 5.24
N LEU A 61 -9.49 11.37 4.75
CA LEU A 61 -10.36 10.86 3.69
C LEU A 61 -11.30 9.73 4.13
N GLY A 62 -11.10 9.18 5.34
CA GLY A 62 -11.64 7.88 5.72
C GLY A 62 -10.77 6.72 5.21
N PRO A 63 -11.11 5.47 5.55
CA PRO A 63 -10.47 4.30 4.95
C PRO A 63 -10.76 4.24 3.44
N PRO A 64 -9.80 3.80 2.61
CA PRO A 64 -10.06 3.59 1.19
C PRO A 64 -11.07 2.46 0.99
N PRO A 65 -11.71 2.39 -0.20
CA PRO A 65 -12.69 1.36 -0.48
C PRO A 65 -12.08 -0.04 -0.31
N PRO A 66 -12.75 -0.98 0.40
CA PRO A 66 -12.22 -2.31 0.64
C PRO A 66 -11.93 -3.03 -0.68
N ARG A 67 -11.01 -3.99 -0.63
CA ARG A 67 -10.67 -4.80 -1.80
C ARG A 67 -11.87 -5.56 -2.30
N SER A 68 -12.01 -5.65 -3.62
CA SER A 68 -13.11 -6.35 -4.27
C SER A 68 -12.66 -6.97 -5.59
N ALA A 69 -13.49 -7.83 -6.18
CA ALA A 69 -13.21 -8.40 -7.50
C ALA A 69 -12.99 -7.33 -8.59
N ALA A 70 -13.50 -6.10 -8.42
CA ALA A 70 -13.25 -5.00 -9.34
C ALA A 70 -11.77 -4.57 -9.39
N ASP A 71 -10.97 -4.83 -8.34
CA ASP A 71 -9.53 -4.54 -8.31
C ASP A 71 -8.70 -5.39 -9.26
N ARG A 72 -9.26 -6.49 -9.78
CA ARG A 72 -8.55 -7.37 -10.73
C ARG A 72 -8.22 -6.68 -12.04
N THR A 73 -8.92 -5.58 -12.35
CA THR A 73 -8.64 -4.76 -13.52
C THR A 73 -8.15 -3.39 -13.10
N ARG A 74 -7.21 -2.83 -13.87
CA ARG A 74 -6.73 -1.45 -13.67
C ARG A 74 -7.89 -0.46 -13.63
N GLN A 75 -8.83 -0.57 -14.57
CA GLN A 75 -9.98 0.34 -14.67
C GLN A 75 -10.93 0.21 -13.48
N GLY A 76 -11.27 -1.02 -13.07
CA GLY A 76 -12.15 -1.22 -11.92
C GLY A 76 -11.56 -0.68 -10.61
N SER A 77 -10.24 -0.80 -10.41
CA SER A 77 -9.56 -0.17 -9.27
C SER A 77 -9.59 1.36 -9.35
N ILE A 78 -9.29 1.94 -10.52
CA ILE A 78 -9.38 3.40 -10.76
C ILE A 78 -10.78 3.92 -10.45
N ASP A 79 -11.82 3.25 -10.96
CA ASP A 79 -13.21 3.69 -10.79
C ASP A 79 -13.63 3.68 -9.32
N ARG A 80 -13.22 2.66 -8.55
CA ARG A 80 -13.51 2.63 -7.11
C ARG A 80 -12.87 3.80 -6.35
N PHE A 81 -11.59 4.06 -6.57
CA PHE A 81 -10.89 5.17 -5.91
C PHE A 81 -11.44 6.53 -6.36
N ALA A 82 -11.75 6.68 -7.65
CA ALA A 82 -12.38 7.88 -8.18
C ALA A 82 -13.78 8.11 -7.59
N ASN A 83 -14.60 7.07 -7.47
CA ASN A 83 -15.95 7.15 -6.88
C ASN A 83 -15.91 7.42 -5.38
N TRP A 84 -14.91 6.91 -4.67
CA TRP A 84 -14.69 7.24 -3.26
C TRP A 84 -14.40 8.74 -3.08
N LEU A 85 -13.50 9.31 -3.88
CA LEU A 85 -13.20 10.74 -3.88
C LEU A 85 -14.39 11.58 -4.37
N ARG A 86 -15.19 11.06 -5.32
CA ARG A 86 -16.39 11.73 -5.87
C ARG A 86 -17.39 12.10 -4.77
N LYS A 87 -17.60 11.21 -3.78
CA LYS A 87 -18.44 11.50 -2.61
C LYS A 87 -17.99 12.75 -1.85
N VAL A 88 -16.68 12.98 -1.76
CA VAL A 88 -16.09 14.17 -1.12
C VAL A 88 -16.20 15.39 -2.04
N ALA A 89 -15.92 15.24 -3.34
CA ALA A 89 -15.98 16.34 -4.29
C ALA A 89 -17.39 16.94 -4.44
N ASP A 90 -18.41 16.07 -4.49
CA ASP A 90 -19.82 16.44 -4.69
C ASP A 90 -20.48 16.96 -3.40
N ALA A 91 -19.78 16.94 -2.26
CA ALA A 91 -20.32 17.42 -0.99
C ALA A 91 -20.59 18.94 -1.03
N PRO A 92 -21.57 19.46 -0.27
CA PRO A 92 -21.86 20.89 -0.19
C PRO A 92 -20.62 21.72 0.19
N ASP A 93 -20.47 22.91 -0.40
CA ASP A 93 -19.31 23.77 -0.19
C ASP A 93 -19.37 24.54 1.14
N THR A 94 -20.58 24.75 1.68
CA THR A 94 -20.80 25.50 2.92
C THR A 94 -21.77 24.77 3.84
N LEU A 95 -21.78 25.16 5.13
CA LEU A 95 -22.72 24.60 6.10
C LEU A 95 -24.16 25.03 5.78
N GLU A 96 -24.36 26.21 5.19
CA GLU A 96 -25.69 26.67 4.76
C GLU A 96 -26.28 25.79 3.66
N GLN A 97 -25.47 25.45 2.64
CA GLN A 97 -25.89 24.51 1.60
C GLN A 97 -26.16 23.11 2.17
N LEU A 98 -25.37 22.67 3.14
CA LEU A 98 -25.62 21.40 3.84
C LEU A 98 -26.93 21.45 4.63
N ALA A 99 -27.24 22.58 5.28
CA ALA A 99 -28.48 22.78 6.04
C ALA A 99 -29.73 22.69 5.17
N GLU A 100 -29.66 23.19 3.93
CA GLU A 100 -30.75 23.13 2.96
C GLU A 100 -31.06 21.69 2.53
N ILE A 101 -30.06 20.80 2.52
CA ILE A 101 -30.19 19.40 2.11
C ILE A 101 -30.52 18.49 3.30
N SER A 102 -29.87 18.71 4.43
CA SER A 102 -30.07 17.94 5.67
C SER A 102 -29.91 18.86 6.89
N PRO A 103 -31.02 19.39 7.43
CA PRO A 103 -31.03 20.14 8.69
C PRO A 103 -30.42 19.33 9.86
N GLU A 104 -30.62 18.02 9.86
CA GLU A 104 -30.08 17.09 10.86
C GLU A 104 -28.55 17.05 10.85
N ALA A 105 -27.91 17.27 9.70
CA ALA A 105 -26.44 17.32 9.61
C ALA A 105 -25.86 18.53 10.35
N ILE A 106 -26.59 19.65 10.40
CA ILE A 106 -26.18 20.84 11.13
C ILE A 106 -26.42 20.69 12.63
N GLU A 107 -27.58 20.16 13.01
CA GLU A 107 -27.85 19.81 14.41
C GLU A 107 -26.77 18.85 14.94
N LEU A 108 -26.44 17.81 14.16
CA LEU A 108 -25.35 16.90 14.47
C LEU A 108 -24.02 17.63 14.61
N HIS A 109 -23.65 18.46 13.62
CA HIS A 109 -22.41 19.23 13.66
C HIS A 109 -22.28 20.06 14.95
N ASP A 110 -23.33 20.77 15.35
CA ASP A 110 -23.32 21.62 16.54
C ASP A 110 -23.16 20.81 17.83
N MET A 111 -23.83 19.65 17.93
CA MET A 111 -23.63 18.72 19.05
C MET A 111 -22.20 18.18 19.09
N LEU A 112 -21.61 17.86 17.93
CA LEU A 112 -20.24 17.38 17.85
C LEU A 112 -19.23 18.45 18.23
N LEU A 113 -19.47 19.73 17.89
CA LEU A 113 -18.64 20.84 18.36
C LEU A 113 -18.62 20.93 19.89
N VAL A 114 -19.78 20.79 20.55
CA VAL A 114 -19.84 20.76 22.02
C VAL A 114 -19.04 19.58 22.59
N LEU A 115 -19.22 18.38 22.05
CA LEU A 115 -18.52 17.17 22.51
C LEU A 115 -17.00 17.21 22.27
N THR A 116 -16.56 18.03 21.33
CA THR A 116 -15.16 18.19 20.96
C THR A 116 -14.49 19.43 21.58
N ASP A 117 -15.19 20.21 22.41
CA ASP A 117 -14.73 21.50 22.95
C ASP A 117 -14.43 22.55 21.86
N GLY A 118 -15.27 22.62 20.82
CA GLY A 118 -15.10 23.55 19.70
C GLY A 118 -13.89 23.26 18.83
N LYS A 119 -13.37 22.02 18.86
CA LYS A 119 -12.22 21.61 18.04
C LYS A 119 -12.59 21.47 16.57
N SER A 120 -11.56 21.47 15.72
CA SER A 120 -11.67 21.53 14.26
C SER A 120 -12.43 20.36 13.63
N GLY A 121 -12.85 20.51 12.36
CA GLY A 121 -13.42 19.40 11.58
C GLY A 121 -12.52 18.16 11.51
N TYR A 122 -11.18 18.33 11.58
CA TYR A 122 -10.25 17.22 11.68
C TYR A 122 -10.44 16.40 12.98
N ASP A 123 -10.74 17.04 14.11
CA ASP A 123 -10.93 16.34 15.38
C ASP A 123 -12.24 15.55 15.42
N ILE A 124 -13.30 16.06 14.77
CA ILE A 124 -14.55 15.33 14.56
C ILE A 124 -14.28 14.08 13.71
N LEU A 125 -13.62 14.24 12.56
CA LEU A 125 -13.24 13.12 11.69
C LEU A 125 -12.37 12.10 12.44
N ARG A 126 -11.39 12.57 13.21
CA ARG A 126 -10.50 11.70 13.98
C ARG A 126 -11.28 10.83 14.97
N ARG A 127 -12.22 11.42 15.71
CA ARG A 127 -13.05 10.68 16.67
C ARG A 127 -13.96 9.69 15.98
N TYR A 128 -14.58 10.09 14.87
CA TYR A 128 -15.40 9.22 14.04
C TYR A 128 -14.61 8.00 13.56
N GLU A 129 -13.46 8.21 12.88
CA GLU A 129 -12.65 7.10 12.37
C GLU A 129 -12.08 6.23 13.49
N THR A 130 -11.75 6.81 14.64
CA THR A 130 -11.29 6.05 15.82
C THR A 130 -12.40 5.11 16.30
N HIS A 131 -13.63 5.63 16.39
CA HIS A 131 -14.77 4.83 16.81
C HIS A 131 -15.10 3.73 15.79
N MET A 132 -15.09 4.04 14.49
CA MET A 132 -15.33 3.07 13.44
C MET A 132 -14.27 1.97 13.43
N ALA A 133 -12.98 2.32 13.48
CA ALA A 133 -11.91 1.32 13.52
C ALA A 133 -11.95 0.46 14.78
N MET A 134 -12.36 1.03 15.92
CA MET A 134 -12.58 0.25 17.14
C MET A 134 -13.66 -0.81 16.94
N ARG A 135 -14.76 -0.55 16.21
CA ARG A 135 -15.85 -1.54 16.01
C ARG A 135 -15.37 -2.84 15.37
N HIS A 136 -14.31 -2.78 14.58
CA HIS A 136 -13.70 -3.91 13.87
C HIS A 136 -12.46 -4.49 14.59
N SER A 137 -12.15 -4.01 15.79
CA SER A 137 -11.01 -4.47 16.59
C SER A 137 -11.36 -5.64 17.52
N ILE A 138 -10.42 -6.55 17.73
CA ILE A 138 -10.50 -7.56 18.79
C ILE A 138 -10.53 -6.94 20.20
N PHE A 139 -10.09 -5.69 20.38
CA PHE A 139 -10.03 -5.04 21.69
C PHE A 139 -11.24 -4.14 21.99
N ARG A 140 -12.31 -4.21 21.19
CA ARG A 140 -13.40 -3.23 21.28
C ARG A 140 -14.16 -3.22 22.60
N ALA A 141 -14.31 -4.37 23.27
CA ALA A 141 -14.96 -4.46 24.58
C ALA A 141 -14.17 -3.67 25.64
N GLN A 142 -12.87 -3.95 25.74
CA GLN A 142 -11.94 -3.24 26.62
C GLN A 142 -11.82 -1.74 26.28
N ALA A 143 -11.72 -1.43 24.99
CA ALA A 143 -11.65 -0.04 24.52
C ALA A 143 -12.93 0.74 24.87
N ARG A 144 -14.11 0.11 24.74
CA ARG A 144 -15.39 0.71 25.14
C ARG A 144 -15.47 0.92 26.65
N ALA A 145 -15.01 -0.03 27.46
CA ALA A 145 -15.02 0.06 28.92
C ALA A 145 -14.10 1.17 29.46
N SER A 146 -13.05 1.54 28.72
CA SER A 146 -12.11 2.60 29.09
C SER A 146 -12.47 3.99 28.53
N MET A 147 -13.60 4.12 27.82
CA MET A 147 -14.03 5.40 27.27
C MET A 147 -14.53 6.36 28.35
N GLY A 148 -14.08 7.62 28.27
CA GLY A 148 -14.71 8.71 29.01
C GLY A 148 -16.09 9.08 28.46
N GLU A 149 -16.90 9.74 29.28
CA GLU A 149 -18.30 10.08 29.01
C GLU A 149 -18.52 10.76 27.65
N ARG A 150 -17.63 11.67 27.25
CA ARG A 150 -17.74 12.37 25.95
C ARG A 150 -17.55 11.44 24.74
N ASN A 151 -16.70 10.43 24.86
CA ASN A 151 -16.52 9.45 23.77
C ASN A 151 -17.71 8.49 23.70
N ILE A 152 -18.31 8.15 24.85
CA ILE A 152 -19.57 7.40 24.90
C ILE A 152 -20.70 8.19 24.26
N ALA A 153 -20.85 9.47 24.59
CA ALA A 153 -21.85 10.34 23.97
C ALA A 153 -21.64 10.47 22.45
N PHE A 154 -20.40 10.61 21.99
CA PHE A 154 -20.07 10.61 20.56
C PHE A 154 -20.44 9.29 19.89
N ALA A 155 -20.13 8.15 20.52
CA ALA A 155 -20.49 6.83 20.03
C ALA A 155 -22.01 6.65 19.88
N ASN A 156 -22.77 7.10 20.89
CA ASN A 156 -24.23 7.03 20.86
C ASN A 156 -24.82 7.85 19.70
N LEU A 157 -24.24 9.01 19.37
CA LEU A 157 -24.67 9.79 18.20
C LEU A 157 -24.39 9.07 16.86
N ILE A 158 -23.35 8.24 16.78
CA ILE A 158 -23.08 7.42 15.60
C ILE A 158 -24.16 6.35 15.41
N ASP A 159 -24.62 5.75 16.52
CA ASP A 159 -25.63 4.68 16.51
C ASP A 159 -27.08 5.18 16.49
N GLU A 160 -27.29 6.48 16.65
CA GLU A 160 -28.62 7.09 16.66
C GLU A 160 -29.25 7.06 15.25
N PRO A 161 -30.36 6.31 15.04
CA PRO A 161 -30.96 6.17 13.71
C PRO A 161 -31.38 7.48 13.07
N ARG A 162 -31.74 8.49 13.88
CA ARG A 162 -32.08 9.84 13.39
C ARG A 162 -30.97 10.48 12.56
N TYR A 163 -29.70 10.18 12.85
CA TYR A 163 -28.55 10.80 12.17
C TYR A 163 -27.91 9.88 11.12
N ALA A 164 -28.50 8.72 10.81
CA ALA A 164 -27.92 7.74 9.90
C ALA A 164 -27.56 8.33 8.53
N ASP A 165 -28.45 9.15 7.94
CA ASP A 165 -28.22 9.82 6.66
C ASP A 165 -27.42 11.12 6.78
N ALA A 166 -27.45 11.76 7.95
CA ALA A 166 -26.74 13.00 8.24
C ALA A 166 -25.21 12.80 8.33
N TRP A 167 -24.76 11.68 8.92
CA TRP A 167 -23.34 11.37 9.09
C TRP A 167 -22.56 11.35 7.76
N PRO A 168 -22.93 10.56 6.73
CA PRO A 168 -22.22 10.56 5.46
C PRO A 168 -22.12 11.94 4.81
N MET A 169 -23.17 12.77 4.89
CA MET A 169 -23.19 14.11 4.32
C MET A 169 -22.25 15.06 5.08
N LEU A 170 -22.36 15.09 6.41
CA LEU A 170 -21.49 15.92 7.27
C LEU A 170 -20.02 15.53 7.11
N LEU A 171 -19.70 14.23 7.15
CA LEU A 171 -18.32 13.76 7.00
C LEU A 171 -17.76 14.14 5.62
N SER A 172 -18.54 14.00 4.55
CA SER A 172 -18.09 14.37 3.19
C SER A 172 -17.84 15.87 3.08
N HIS A 173 -18.70 16.70 3.66
CA HIS A 173 -18.51 18.15 3.76
C HIS A 173 -17.22 18.49 4.52
N LEU A 174 -17.04 17.96 5.74
CA LEU A 174 -15.86 18.22 6.56
C LEU A 174 -14.56 17.80 5.86
N ARG A 175 -14.55 16.65 5.19
CA ARG A 175 -13.39 16.18 4.41
C ARG A 175 -13.10 17.11 3.23
N LYS A 176 -14.14 17.57 2.51
CA LYS A 176 -14.00 18.53 1.40
C LYS A 176 -13.37 19.84 1.87
N ARG A 177 -13.91 20.42 2.95
CA ARG A 177 -13.37 21.65 3.55
C ARG A 177 -11.94 21.46 4.00
N LEU A 178 -11.65 20.36 4.69
CA LEU A 178 -10.29 20.05 5.14
C LEU A 178 -9.30 19.99 3.96
N LEU A 179 -9.65 19.32 2.86
CA LEU A 179 -8.79 19.24 1.67
C LEU A 179 -8.50 20.62 1.08
N ILE A 180 -9.52 21.45 0.90
CA ILE A 180 -9.41 22.76 0.25
C ILE A 180 -8.71 23.77 1.18
N ASP A 181 -9.17 23.87 2.43
CA ASP A 181 -8.79 24.95 3.35
C ASP A 181 -7.43 24.70 4.01
N ASP A 182 -7.17 23.45 4.44
CA ASP A 182 -5.96 23.12 5.23
C ASP A 182 -4.87 22.46 4.38
N TYR A 183 -5.29 21.66 3.39
CA TYR A 183 -4.36 20.93 2.53
C TYR A 183 -4.11 21.62 1.19
N ASN A 184 -4.90 22.63 0.82
CA ASN A 184 -4.79 23.29 -0.47
C ASN A 184 -4.82 22.28 -1.65
N MET A 185 -5.63 21.22 -1.50
CA MET A 185 -5.80 20.15 -2.47
C MET A 185 -7.22 20.17 -3.04
N GLU A 186 -7.34 20.04 -4.36
CA GLU A 186 -8.62 20.10 -5.04
C GLU A 186 -9.20 18.69 -5.27
N PRO A 187 -10.36 18.33 -4.69
CA PRO A 187 -10.96 17.00 -4.87
C PRO A 187 -11.14 16.60 -6.34
N GLU A 188 -11.54 17.53 -7.21
CA GLU A 188 -11.65 17.26 -8.65
C GLU A 188 -10.31 16.94 -9.32
N ARG A 189 -9.23 17.61 -8.91
CA ARG A 189 -7.89 17.30 -9.41
C ARG A 189 -7.43 15.94 -8.89
N MET A 190 -7.69 15.61 -7.63
CA MET A 190 -7.42 14.29 -7.07
C MET A 190 -8.13 13.18 -7.87
N ILE A 191 -9.39 13.40 -8.27
CA ILE A 191 -10.14 12.44 -9.11
C ILE A 191 -9.54 12.36 -10.52
N ARG A 192 -9.24 13.50 -11.15
CA ARG A 192 -8.56 13.53 -12.47
C ARG A 192 -7.24 12.76 -12.44
N TYR A 193 -6.43 12.94 -11.40
CA TYR A 193 -5.15 12.27 -11.25
C TYR A 193 -5.32 10.78 -10.95
N THR A 194 -6.32 10.40 -10.17
CA THR A 194 -6.68 8.98 -9.99
C THR A 194 -7.04 8.33 -11.34
N LYS A 195 -7.82 9.01 -12.18
CA LYS A 195 -8.18 8.52 -13.52
C LYS A 195 -6.99 8.48 -14.48
N LYS A 196 -6.13 9.51 -14.47
CA LYS A 196 -4.96 9.61 -15.35
C LYS A 196 -3.88 8.60 -14.95
N TYR A 197 -3.52 8.57 -13.67
CA TYR A 197 -2.31 7.91 -13.20
C TYR A 197 -2.53 6.53 -12.58
N GLY A 198 -3.72 6.24 -12.03
CA GLY A 198 -4.00 4.96 -11.37
C GLY A 198 -4.69 5.14 -10.01
N PRO A 199 -5.06 4.03 -9.34
CA PRO A 199 -5.77 4.05 -8.06
C PRO A 199 -4.87 4.55 -6.92
N MET A 200 -4.80 5.87 -6.73
CA MET A 200 -3.91 6.50 -5.75
C MET A 200 -4.43 6.35 -4.32
N ASP A 201 -3.72 5.58 -3.50
CA ASP A 201 -3.93 5.57 -2.05
C ASP A 201 -3.23 6.77 -1.41
N TRP A 202 -4.01 7.70 -0.86
CA TRP A 202 -3.48 8.94 -0.27
C TRP A 202 -2.80 8.74 1.09
N ARG A 203 -2.81 7.52 1.65
CA ARG A 203 -1.95 7.13 2.77
C ARG A 203 -0.51 6.91 2.33
N HIS A 204 -0.27 6.72 1.04
CA HIS A 204 1.06 6.53 0.46
C HIS A 204 1.74 7.89 0.14
N PRO A 205 3.01 8.11 0.55
CA PRO A 205 3.72 9.37 0.29
C PRO A 205 3.87 9.70 -1.20
N ALA A 206 4.09 8.70 -2.06
CA ALA A 206 4.23 8.94 -3.49
C ALA A 206 2.94 9.44 -4.16
N SER A 207 1.76 9.20 -3.57
CA SER A 207 0.51 9.82 -4.06
C SER A 207 0.52 11.34 -3.89
N HIS A 208 1.08 11.82 -2.77
CA HIS A 208 1.29 13.25 -2.52
C HIS A 208 2.35 13.83 -3.45
N ALA A 209 3.48 13.14 -3.58
CA ALA A 209 4.55 13.58 -4.49
C ALA A 209 4.04 13.72 -5.93
N LEU A 210 3.31 12.71 -6.42
CA LEU A 210 2.68 12.73 -7.73
C LEU A 210 1.68 13.89 -7.89
N TYR A 211 0.84 14.13 -6.89
CA TYR A 211 -0.11 15.25 -6.94
C TYR A 211 0.61 16.59 -7.05
N TRP A 212 1.58 16.85 -6.19
CA TRP A 212 2.25 18.15 -6.15
C TRP A 212 3.16 18.38 -7.35
N SER A 213 3.89 17.35 -7.84
CA SER A 213 4.71 17.50 -9.04
C SER A 213 3.86 17.71 -10.29
N ALA A 214 2.78 16.92 -10.47
CA ALA A 214 1.89 17.06 -11.62
C ALA A 214 1.13 18.40 -11.59
N ARG A 215 0.67 18.85 -10.41
CA ARG A 215 0.04 20.16 -10.25
C ARG A 215 1.01 21.28 -10.62
N GLY A 216 2.25 21.22 -10.13
CA GLY A 216 3.28 22.21 -10.46
C GLY A 216 3.47 22.36 -11.97
N VAL A 217 3.54 21.24 -12.69
CA VAL A 217 3.63 21.24 -14.16
C VAL A 217 2.38 21.86 -14.80
N GLU A 218 1.18 21.45 -14.39
CA GLU A 218 -0.08 21.96 -14.96
C GLU A 218 -0.25 23.48 -14.75
N GLU A 219 0.03 23.99 -13.55
CA GLU A 219 -0.09 25.42 -13.24
C GLU A 219 0.96 26.23 -14.02
N SER A 220 2.19 25.74 -14.11
CA SER A 220 3.27 26.42 -14.83
C SER A 220 3.06 26.46 -16.35
N LEU A 221 2.42 25.45 -16.94
CA LEU A 221 2.09 25.44 -18.37
C LEU A 221 1.15 26.59 -18.76
N THR A 222 0.34 27.13 -17.84
CA THR A 222 -0.54 28.28 -18.12
C THR A 222 0.21 29.59 -18.34
N ARG A 223 1.47 29.68 -17.89
CA ARG A 223 2.34 30.86 -17.98
C ARG A 223 3.62 30.60 -18.78
N TRP A 224 3.70 29.44 -19.42
CA TRP A 224 4.84 29.07 -20.24
C TRP A 224 4.80 29.80 -21.57
N THR A 225 5.84 30.57 -21.86
CA THR A 225 6.08 31.21 -23.16
C THR A 225 7.54 30.99 -23.57
N MET A 226 7.91 31.38 -24.80
CA MET A 226 9.30 31.29 -25.25
C MET A 226 10.23 32.18 -24.41
N GLU A 227 9.70 33.27 -23.86
CA GLU A 227 10.40 34.24 -23.01
C GLU A 227 10.55 33.75 -21.57
N THR A 228 9.58 33.00 -21.03
CA THR A 228 9.58 32.51 -19.63
C THR A 228 10.04 31.07 -19.48
N LYS A 229 10.44 30.40 -20.56
CA LYS A 229 10.80 28.97 -20.56
C LYS A 229 11.91 28.60 -19.56
N GLU A 230 12.83 29.53 -19.27
CA GLU A 230 13.98 29.28 -18.38
C GLU A 230 13.58 29.33 -16.89
N ASP A 231 12.42 29.92 -16.58
CA ASP A 231 11.88 30.00 -15.23
C ASP A 231 11.30 28.64 -14.76
N TYR A 232 11.11 27.70 -15.70
CA TYR A 232 10.44 26.43 -15.45
C TYR A 232 11.35 25.23 -15.71
N ASP A 233 11.81 24.60 -14.62
CA ASP A 233 12.47 23.29 -14.63
C ASP A 233 11.50 22.11 -14.80
N PHE A 234 10.93 21.96 -16.01
CA PHE A 234 10.00 20.87 -16.31
C PHE A 234 10.67 19.52 -16.17
N ILE A 235 11.95 19.38 -16.57
CA ILE A 235 12.64 18.10 -16.56
C ILE A 235 12.75 17.55 -15.14
N ASN A 236 13.23 18.34 -14.16
CA ASN A 236 13.36 17.81 -12.81
C ASN A 236 12.01 17.63 -12.12
N THR A 237 11.00 18.41 -12.46
CA THR A 237 9.64 18.25 -11.91
C THR A 237 8.95 16.99 -12.46
N ASP A 238 9.02 16.77 -13.78
CA ASP A 238 8.51 15.56 -14.45
C ASP A 238 9.26 14.29 -14.00
N ARG A 239 10.56 14.39 -13.66
CA ARG A 239 11.28 13.28 -13.02
C ARG A 239 10.69 12.88 -11.67
N ILE A 240 10.23 13.84 -10.85
CA ILE A 240 9.53 13.50 -9.58
C ILE A 240 8.18 12.84 -9.89
N THR A 241 7.46 13.30 -10.90
CA THR A 241 6.22 12.64 -11.38
C THR A 241 6.48 11.18 -11.75
N ILE A 242 7.51 10.90 -12.56
CA ILE A 242 7.92 9.54 -12.93
C ILE A 242 8.33 8.71 -11.71
N GLN A 243 9.21 9.23 -10.87
CA GLN A 243 9.69 8.49 -9.70
C GLN A 243 8.53 8.17 -8.76
N SER A 244 7.57 9.09 -8.60
CA SER A 244 6.36 8.84 -7.81
C SER A 244 5.52 7.69 -8.40
N LEU A 245 5.39 7.60 -9.73
CA LEU A 245 4.72 6.46 -10.38
C LEU A 245 5.47 5.15 -10.17
N GLN A 246 6.81 5.17 -10.26
CA GLN A 246 7.63 3.99 -9.99
C GLN A 246 7.48 3.52 -8.54
N GLU A 247 7.44 4.45 -7.58
CA GLU A 247 7.20 4.11 -6.17
C GLU A 247 5.76 3.62 -5.94
N LEU A 248 4.75 4.19 -6.59
CA LEU A 248 3.38 3.66 -6.53
C LEU A 248 3.26 2.26 -7.14
N TYR A 249 4.04 1.95 -8.18
CA TYR A 249 4.16 0.58 -8.66
C TYR A 249 4.84 -0.34 -7.62
N ARG A 250 5.94 0.09 -7.01
CA ARG A 250 6.72 -0.73 -6.05
C ARG A 250 6.04 -0.93 -4.70
N SER A 251 5.25 0.03 -4.24
CA SER A 251 4.72 0.07 -2.88
C SER A 251 3.35 0.74 -2.72
N GLY A 252 2.62 0.99 -3.81
CA GLY A 252 1.37 1.78 -3.78
C GLY A 252 0.19 1.16 -3.04
N ASP A 253 0.19 -0.15 -2.80
CA ASP A 253 -0.81 -0.77 -1.93
C ASP A 253 -0.43 -0.54 -0.46
N VAL A 254 -1.36 0.00 0.32
CA VAL A 254 -1.16 0.28 1.75
C VAL A 254 -2.07 -0.59 2.61
N TYR A 255 -1.48 -1.47 3.40
CA TYR A 255 -2.16 -2.18 4.48
C TYR A 255 -1.90 -1.43 5.77
N PHE A 256 -2.98 -0.99 6.42
CA PHE A 256 -2.86 -0.15 7.59
C PHE A 256 -4.00 -0.41 8.57
N ASN A 257 -3.65 -0.91 9.75
CA ASN A 257 -4.57 -1.03 10.88
C ASN A 257 -4.55 0.28 11.68
N PHE A 258 -5.58 1.10 11.46
CA PHE A 258 -5.67 2.42 12.08
C PHE A 258 -5.77 2.35 13.60
N PHE A 259 -6.57 1.42 14.14
CA PHE A 259 -6.80 1.33 15.58
C PHE A 259 -5.51 0.92 16.31
N ASP A 260 -4.79 -0.07 15.80
CA ASP A 260 -3.51 -0.49 16.38
C ASP A 260 -2.44 0.60 16.28
N SER A 261 -2.49 1.46 15.26
CA SER A 261 -1.58 2.61 15.13
C SER A 261 -1.80 3.67 16.21
N ILE A 262 -3.03 3.84 16.70
CA ILE A 262 -3.39 4.89 17.67
C ILE A 262 -3.49 4.37 19.11
N ALA A 263 -3.81 3.09 19.30
CA ALA A 263 -4.05 2.48 20.62
C ALA A 263 -3.02 1.39 20.99
N GLY A 264 -2.33 0.80 20.01
CA GLY A 264 -1.32 -0.23 20.23
C GLY A 264 0.11 0.33 20.37
N ASP A 265 1.09 -0.58 20.42
CA ASP A 265 2.53 -0.23 20.46
C ASP A 265 3.08 0.33 19.13
N GLY A 266 2.22 0.39 18.10
CA GLY A 266 2.54 0.89 16.75
C GLY A 266 3.48 0.00 15.93
N SER A 267 3.86 -1.19 16.43
CA SER A 267 4.87 -2.07 15.82
C SER A 267 4.35 -2.91 14.64
N ARG A 268 3.02 -3.10 14.52
CA ARG A 268 2.39 -4.01 13.54
C ARG A 268 1.37 -3.35 12.62
N ALA A 269 1.22 -2.03 12.68
CA ALA A 269 0.05 -1.39 12.09
C ALA A 269 0.14 -1.15 10.57
N PHE A 270 1.27 -1.39 9.89
CA PHE A 270 1.51 -0.82 8.57
C PHE A 270 2.42 -1.65 7.67
N GLN A 271 2.01 -1.87 6.42
CA GLN A 271 2.81 -2.52 5.39
C GLN A 271 2.49 -1.96 4.00
N PHE A 272 3.52 -1.77 3.19
CA PHE A 272 3.36 -1.51 1.76
C PHE A 272 3.49 -2.77 0.92
N ALA A 273 2.82 -2.79 -0.22
CA ALA A 273 2.97 -3.81 -1.25
C ALA A 273 2.92 -3.21 -2.65
N PRO A 274 3.47 -3.92 -3.66
CA PRO A 274 3.42 -3.45 -5.03
C PRO A 274 2.01 -3.39 -5.61
N ASN A 275 1.74 -2.39 -6.45
CA ASN A 275 0.48 -2.22 -7.15
C ASN A 275 0.70 -2.17 -8.67
N ALA A 276 0.27 -3.24 -9.36
CA ALA A 276 0.46 -3.42 -10.80
C ALA A 276 -0.32 -2.41 -11.67
N ALA A 277 -1.34 -1.72 -11.12
CA ALA A 277 -2.17 -0.78 -11.87
C ALA A 277 -1.38 0.44 -12.40
N PHE A 278 -0.21 0.72 -11.82
CA PHE A 278 0.66 1.83 -12.22
C PHE A 278 1.62 1.50 -13.36
N VAL A 279 1.78 0.23 -13.75
CA VAL A 279 2.75 -0.16 -14.79
C VAL A 279 2.43 0.48 -16.14
N GLU A 280 1.16 0.43 -16.55
CA GLU A 280 0.73 1.00 -17.84
C GLU A 280 0.86 2.54 -17.88
N THR A 281 0.82 3.20 -16.72
CA THR A 281 0.78 4.65 -16.64
C THR A 281 2.04 5.32 -17.17
N TYR A 282 3.22 4.77 -16.91
CA TYR A 282 4.47 5.38 -17.39
C TYR A 282 4.47 5.43 -18.92
N GLY A 283 4.15 4.33 -19.61
CA GLY A 283 4.03 4.31 -21.07
C GLY A 283 3.04 5.35 -21.60
N ASN A 284 1.87 5.45 -20.96
CA ASN A 284 0.82 6.39 -21.37
C ASN A 284 1.24 7.87 -21.31
N ILE A 285 2.08 8.25 -20.34
CA ILE A 285 2.49 9.65 -20.18
C ILE A 285 3.84 9.96 -20.83
N LEU A 286 4.60 8.95 -21.29
CA LEU A 286 5.97 9.14 -21.79
C LEU A 286 6.05 10.18 -22.92
N GLY A 287 5.10 10.16 -23.85
CA GLY A 287 5.05 11.14 -24.95
C GLY A 287 4.84 12.58 -24.47
N GLU A 288 4.03 12.77 -23.43
CA GLU A 288 3.79 14.06 -22.79
C GLU A 288 5.07 14.60 -22.13
N LEU A 289 5.84 13.73 -21.45
CA LEU A 289 7.09 14.11 -20.79
C LEU A 289 8.19 14.45 -21.80
N ILE A 290 8.31 13.66 -22.87
CA ILE A 290 9.28 13.88 -23.94
C ILE A 290 9.01 15.21 -24.65
N SER A 291 7.73 15.56 -24.91
CA SER A 291 7.40 16.80 -25.63
C SER A 291 7.81 18.07 -24.88
N ARG A 292 7.94 18.00 -23.55
CA ARG A 292 8.41 19.10 -22.68
C ARG A 292 9.90 19.05 -22.35
N SER A 293 10.61 18.01 -22.76
CA SER A 293 12.03 17.82 -22.44
C SER A 293 12.94 18.37 -23.53
N TRP A 294 13.82 19.30 -23.16
CA TRP A 294 14.92 19.69 -24.04
C TRP A 294 16.01 18.59 -24.13
N ALA A 295 16.08 17.69 -23.15
CA ALA A 295 17.10 16.63 -23.07
C ALA A 295 16.72 15.38 -23.89
N ASP A 296 15.45 15.14 -24.16
CA ASP A 296 14.93 13.93 -24.82
C ASP A 296 14.55 14.19 -26.29
N ASN A 297 15.52 14.62 -27.09
CA ASN A 297 15.35 14.86 -28.53
C ASN A 297 15.67 13.59 -29.34
N ALA A 298 14.87 13.28 -30.37
CA ALA A 298 15.07 12.17 -31.31
C ALA A 298 16.46 12.15 -32.01
N LYS A 299 17.16 13.30 -32.08
CA LYS A 299 18.53 13.38 -32.60
C LYS A 299 19.59 12.77 -31.67
N ARG A 300 19.25 12.53 -30.39
CA ARG A 300 20.20 12.01 -29.39
C ARG A 300 20.10 10.48 -29.29
N PRO A 301 21.24 9.75 -29.34
CA PRO A 301 21.25 8.30 -29.12
C PRO A 301 20.84 7.87 -27.71
N TYR A 302 21.01 8.75 -26.72
CA TYR A 302 20.63 8.54 -25.33
C TYR A 302 19.64 9.63 -24.89
N ARG A 303 18.48 9.18 -24.42
CA ARG A 303 17.33 9.95 -23.93
C ARG A 303 17.02 9.47 -22.51
N THR A 304 16.94 10.41 -21.57
CA THR A 304 16.84 10.10 -20.13
C THR A 304 15.49 9.48 -19.78
N TYR A 305 14.39 9.99 -20.31
CA TYR A 305 13.06 9.42 -20.03
C TYR A 305 12.87 8.06 -20.68
N SER A 306 13.38 7.89 -21.89
CA SER A 306 13.40 6.59 -22.56
C SER A 306 14.23 5.56 -21.79
N ALA A 307 15.41 5.94 -21.29
CA ALA A 307 16.23 5.05 -20.46
C ALA A 307 15.50 4.66 -19.16
N GLY A 308 14.83 5.63 -18.52
CA GLY A 308 14.00 5.36 -17.35
C GLY A 308 12.86 4.39 -17.64
N TYR A 309 12.24 4.51 -18.82
CA TYR A 309 11.16 3.62 -19.26
C TYR A 309 11.66 2.21 -19.60
N GLU A 310 12.79 2.07 -20.28
CA GLU A 310 13.45 0.78 -20.56
C GLU A 310 13.72 0.01 -19.28
N ASN A 311 14.30 0.67 -18.28
CA ASN A 311 14.57 0.07 -16.97
C ASN A 311 13.27 -0.31 -16.24
N PHE A 312 12.26 0.55 -16.31
CA PHE A 312 10.96 0.27 -15.70
C PHE A 312 10.25 -0.94 -16.34
N LEU A 313 10.31 -1.07 -17.67
CA LEU A 313 9.77 -2.22 -18.37
C LEU A 313 10.51 -3.50 -17.99
N ARG A 314 11.85 -3.47 -17.85
CA ARG A 314 12.63 -4.60 -17.32
C ARG A 314 12.18 -5.01 -15.91
N ASP A 315 11.92 -4.05 -15.02
CA ASP A 315 11.34 -4.30 -13.68
C ASP A 315 9.96 -4.96 -13.80
N ALA A 316 9.08 -4.43 -14.64
CA ALA A 316 7.72 -4.92 -14.83
C ALA A 316 7.69 -6.35 -15.42
N ILE A 317 8.50 -6.63 -16.45
CA ILE A 317 8.59 -7.97 -17.07
C ILE A 317 8.94 -9.01 -16.01
N ARG A 318 9.99 -8.75 -15.22
CA ARG A 318 10.39 -9.64 -14.13
C ARG A 318 9.29 -9.77 -13.08
N PHE A 319 8.65 -8.67 -12.72
CA PHE A 319 7.56 -8.66 -11.75
C PHE A 319 6.39 -9.54 -12.15
N PHE A 320 5.93 -9.46 -13.41
CA PHE A 320 4.82 -10.28 -13.91
C PHE A 320 5.24 -11.74 -14.12
N TYR A 321 6.44 -11.95 -14.67
CA TYR A 321 6.98 -13.30 -14.91
C TYR A 321 7.07 -14.10 -13.61
N ARG A 322 7.65 -13.49 -12.57
CA ARG A 322 7.81 -14.10 -11.23
C ARG A 322 6.48 -14.29 -10.51
N ARG A 323 5.36 -13.79 -11.03
CA ARG A 323 4.02 -14.06 -10.48
C ARG A 323 3.22 -15.05 -11.32
N GLY A 324 3.87 -15.74 -12.27
CA GLY A 324 3.20 -16.63 -13.22
C GLY A 324 2.23 -15.88 -14.16
N GLN A 325 2.29 -14.55 -14.21
CA GLN A 325 1.47 -13.72 -15.11
C GLN A 325 2.19 -13.58 -16.45
N ILE A 326 2.45 -14.73 -17.10
CA ILE A 326 3.32 -14.83 -18.28
C ILE A 326 2.80 -14.00 -19.45
N ASP A 327 1.49 -13.94 -19.67
CA ASP A 327 0.89 -13.12 -20.73
C ASP A 327 1.20 -11.62 -20.56
N MET A 328 1.16 -11.14 -19.31
CA MET A 328 1.50 -9.75 -19.00
C MET A 328 3.00 -9.50 -19.15
N ALA A 329 3.84 -10.43 -18.71
CA ALA A 329 5.28 -10.35 -18.93
C ALA A 329 5.61 -10.30 -20.43
N GLN A 330 4.94 -11.12 -21.24
CA GLN A 330 5.10 -11.14 -22.70
C GLN A 330 4.62 -9.84 -23.35
N LYS A 331 3.50 -9.26 -22.89
CA LYS A 331 3.01 -7.94 -23.34
C LYS A 331 4.10 -6.87 -23.16
N TYR A 332 4.65 -6.75 -21.95
CA TYR A 332 5.66 -5.73 -21.67
C TYR A 332 7.02 -6.05 -22.29
N TYR A 333 7.34 -7.32 -22.51
CA TYR A 333 8.53 -7.72 -23.24
C TYR A 333 8.45 -7.32 -24.72
N HIS A 334 7.28 -7.54 -25.34
CA HIS A 334 7.03 -7.04 -26.69
C HIS A 334 7.14 -5.52 -26.75
N GLU A 335 6.56 -4.81 -25.79
CA GLU A 335 6.64 -3.35 -25.71
C GLU A 335 8.08 -2.86 -25.54
N LEU A 336 8.88 -3.48 -24.66
CA LEU A 336 10.30 -3.18 -24.48
C LEU A 336 11.08 -3.30 -25.78
N GLY A 337 10.73 -4.27 -26.63
CA GLY A 337 11.38 -4.52 -27.93
C GLY A 337 10.90 -3.63 -29.07
N SER A 338 9.67 -3.09 -29.02
CA SER A 338 9.03 -2.44 -30.17
C SER A 338 8.69 -0.95 -30.02
N TYR A 339 8.76 -0.37 -28.81
CA TYR A 339 8.29 1.01 -28.64
C TYR A 339 9.17 2.04 -29.40
N PRO A 340 8.60 3.04 -30.09
CA PRO A 340 9.36 3.93 -31.00
C PRO A 340 10.42 4.83 -30.33
N GLY A 341 10.34 4.97 -29.00
CA GLY A 341 11.16 5.89 -28.21
C GLY A 341 12.47 5.30 -27.68
N GLN A 342 12.87 4.11 -28.14
CA GLN A 342 14.07 3.42 -27.66
C GLN A 342 15.35 4.24 -27.83
N ASN A 343 16.25 4.01 -26.88
CA ASN A 343 17.62 4.47 -26.99
C ASN A 343 18.41 3.65 -28.00
N THR A 344 19.27 4.32 -28.76
CA THR A 344 20.09 3.68 -29.81
C THR A 344 21.58 3.63 -29.46
N HIS A 345 21.98 4.08 -28.26
CA HIS A 345 23.37 4.02 -27.80
C HIS A 345 23.89 2.58 -27.59
N ASN A 346 23.00 1.64 -27.23
CA ASN A 346 23.36 0.21 -27.11
C ASN A 346 23.02 -0.52 -28.41
N MET A 347 24.04 -0.78 -29.23
CA MET A 347 23.90 -1.47 -30.51
C MET A 347 23.41 -2.94 -30.38
N TYR A 348 23.54 -3.55 -29.20
CA TYR A 348 23.15 -4.94 -28.94
C TYR A 348 21.76 -5.08 -28.33
N PHE A 349 21.11 -3.98 -27.92
CA PHE A 349 19.83 -4.03 -27.22
C PHE A 349 18.77 -4.82 -27.98
N GLN A 350 18.68 -4.63 -29.30
CA GLN A 350 17.73 -5.36 -30.16
C GLN A 350 18.00 -6.87 -30.21
N VAL A 351 19.26 -7.30 -30.08
CA VAL A 351 19.62 -8.72 -29.97
C VAL A 351 19.23 -9.24 -28.59
N ASP A 352 19.41 -8.44 -27.55
CA ASP A 352 19.10 -8.82 -26.16
C ASP A 352 17.59 -9.04 -25.94
N VAL A 353 16.72 -8.30 -26.65
CA VAL A 353 15.26 -8.39 -26.55
C VAL A 353 14.61 -9.28 -27.62
N GLN A 354 15.41 -10.03 -28.39
CA GLN A 354 14.93 -11.02 -29.36
C GLN A 354 15.01 -12.47 -28.87
N VAL A 355 15.59 -12.70 -27.69
CA VAL A 355 15.64 -14.03 -27.08
C VAL A 355 14.27 -14.44 -26.52
N PRO A 356 13.99 -15.75 -26.31
CA PRO A 356 12.79 -16.17 -25.61
C PRO A 356 12.65 -15.50 -24.24
N LEU A 357 11.42 -15.16 -23.83
CA LEU A 357 11.12 -14.45 -22.58
C LEU A 357 11.81 -15.09 -21.36
N ASP A 358 11.75 -16.42 -21.24
CA ASP A 358 12.37 -17.15 -20.13
C ASP A 358 13.89 -16.91 -20.10
N GLN A 359 14.54 -16.91 -21.27
CA GLN A 359 15.97 -16.66 -21.38
C GLN A 359 16.30 -15.19 -21.08
N PHE A 360 15.47 -14.25 -21.53
CA PHE A 360 15.61 -12.83 -21.21
C PHE A 360 15.55 -12.63 -19.69
N VAL A 361 14.48 -13.13 -19.05
CA VAL A 361 14.31 -13.01 -17.60
C VAL A 361 15.49 -13.67 -16.89
N LEU A 362 15.88 -14.90 -17.24
CA LEU A 362 17.03 -15.57 -16.64
C LEU A 362 18.32 -14.75 -16.74
N ARG A 363 18.57 -14.05 -17.85
CA ARG A 363 19.74 -13.17 -18.00
C ARG A 363 19.66 -11.97 -17.05
N GLU A 364 18.51 -11.29 -16.99
CA GLU A 364 18.30 -10.16 -16.08
C GLU A 364 18.48 -10.60 -14.61
N LEU A 365 17.91 -11.75 -14.23
CA LEU A 365 18.07 -12.33 -12.90
C LEU A 365 19.54 -12.68 -12.60
N GLN A 366 20.30 -13.16 -13.57
CA GLN A 366 21.73 -13.45 -13.39
C GLN A 366 22.58 -12.18 -13.23
N GLN A 367 22.24 -11.12 -13.97
CA GLN A 367 22.91 -9.82 -13.87
C GLN A 367 22.63 -9.13 -12.52
N ASP A 368 21.40 -9.22 -12.01
CA ASP A 368 20.97 -8.55 -10.77
C ASP A 368 21.35 -9.26 -9.47
N ARG A 369 22.32 -10.18 -9.50
CA ARG A 369 22.79 -10.92 -8.32
C ARG A 369 21.67 -11.71 -7.61
N ILE A 370 20.70 -12.27 -8.34
CA ILE A 370 19.65 -13.12 -7.72
C ILE A 370 20.24 -14.31 -6.97
N ARG A 371 21.45 -14.75 -7.32
CA ARG A 371 22.18 -15.77 -6.54
C ARG A 371 22.56 -15.32 -5.12
N THR A 372 22.32 -14.08 -4.73
CA THR A 372 22.53 -13.67 -3.33
C THR A 372 21.35 -14.14 -2.47
N PRO A 373 21.61 -14.77 -1.30
CA PRO A 373 20.57 -15.25 -0.40
C PRO A 373 19.45 -14.24 -0.12
N TYR A 374 19.81 -12.97 0.09
CA TYR A 374 18.87 -11.90 0.37
C TYR A 374 17.84 -11.66 -0.74
N VAL A 375 18.24 -11.72 -2.01
CA VAL A 375 17.34 -11.47 -3.14
C VAL A 375 16.36 -12.64 -3.29
N LEU A 376 16.83 -13.89 -3.23
CA LEU A 376 15.94 -15.06 -3.28
C LEU A 376 14.94 -15.07 -2.12
N VAL A 377 15.35 -14.68 -0.91
CA VAL A 377 14.45 -14.52 0.22
C VAL A 377 13.37 -13.49 -0.11
N SER A 378 13.74 -12.34 -0.68
CA SER A 378 12.78 -11.30 -1.05
C SER A 378 11.78 -11.77 -2.12
N GLU A 379 12.19 -12.66 -3.03
CA GLU A 379 11.30 -13.27 -4.02
C GLU A 379 10.27 -14.19 -3.38
N VAL A 380 10.70 -15.07 -2.48
CA VAL A 380 9.80 -15.97 -1.73
C VAL A 380 8.82 -15.15 -0.90
N VAL A 381 9.32 -14.19 -0.13
CA VAL A 381 8.52 -13.34 0.76
C VAL A 381 7.52 -12.50 -0.03
N GLY A 382 7.96 -11.84 -1.11
CA GLY A 382 7.11 -10.99 -1.94
C GLY A 382 6.02 -11.77 -2.67
N ALA A 383 6.32 -12.99 -3.13
CA ALA A 383 5.34 -13.87 -3.76
C ALA A 383 4.31 -14.38 -2.75
N LEU A 384 4.72 -14.84 -1.56
CA LEU A 384 3.77 -15.26 -0.51
C LEU A 384 2.85 -14.11 -0.07
N GLN A 385 3.39 -12.90 0.09
CA GLN A 385 2.58 -11.71 0.38
C GLN A 385 1.57 -11.42 -0.74
N GLY A 386 2.00 -11.53 -2.01
CA GLY A 386 1.11 -11.43 -3.17
C GLY A 386 0.01 -12.49 -3.17
N ALA A 387 0.34 -13.74 -2.81
CA ALA A 387 -0.62 -14.83 -2.72
C ALA A 387 -1.68 -14.57 -1.64
N TYR A 388 -1.27 -14.15 -0.44
CA TYR A 388 -2.19 -13.99 0.69
C TYR A 388 -3.06 -12.75 0.53
N VAL A 389 -2.45 -11.61 0.20
CA VAL A 389 -3.18 -10.34 0.24
C VAL A 389 -3.76 -9.95 -1.11
N GLY A 390 -3.05 -10.23 -2.21
CA GLY A 390 -3.59 -10.11 -3.56
C GLY A 390 -4.56 -11.24 -3.90
N GLY A 391 -4.17 -12.48 -3.59
CA GLY A 391 -4.96 -13.67 -3.89
C GLY A 391 -6.10 -13.92 -2.90
N LEU A 392 -5.81 -14.42 -1.70
CA LEU A 392 -6.86 -14.85 -0.76
C LEU A 392 -7.78 -13.69 -0.30
N LEU A 393 -7.20 -12.60 0.20
CA LEU A 393 -7.98 -11.44 0.64
C LEU A 393 -8.69 -10.75 -0.54
N GLY A 394 -7.99 -10.59 -1.67
CA GLY A 394 -8.54 -10.04 -2.92
C GLY A 394 -9.52 -10.97 -3.66
N ASN A 395 -9.76 -12.17 -3.13
CA ASN A 395 -10.62 -13.21 -3.72
C ASN A 395 -10.16 -13.63 -5.14
N ASP A 396 -8.86 -13.67 -5.43
CA ASP A 396 -8.28 -14.08 -6.70
C ASP A 396 -7.48 -15.39 -6.56
N ASN A 397 -8.18 -16.52 -6.77
CA ASN A 397 -7.59 -17.86 -6.62
C ASN A 397 -6.49 -18.16 -7.65
N ASP A 398 -6.57 -17.58 -8.85
CA ASP A 398 -5.55 -17.76 -9.89
C ASP A 398 -4.26 -17.03 -9.47
N LEU A 399 -4.39 -15.78 -9.01
CA LEU A 399 -3.27 -15.02 -8.48
C LEU A 399 -2.66 -15.69 -7.25
N PHE A 400 -3.49 -16.23 -6.34
CA PHE A 400 -3.01 -17.02 -5.20
C PHE A 400 -2.16 -18.19 -5.69
N THR A 401 -2.70 -19.02 -6.57
CA THR A 401 -2.05 -20.25 -7.06
C THR A 401 -0.72 -19.94 -7.72
N LYS A 402 -0.70 -18.96 -8.64
CA LYS A 402 0.52 -18.61 -9.39
C LYS A 402 1.62 -18.06 -8.48
N ASN A 403 1.28 -17.17 -7.54
CA ASN A 403 2.26 -16.64 -6.59
C ASN A 403 2.75 -17.71 -5.61
N PHE A 404 1.86 -18.57 -5.13
CA PHE A 404 2.22 -19.60 -4.16
C PHE A 404 3.14 -20.66 -4.79
N GLU A 405 2.85 -21.10 -6.01
CA GLU A 405 3.71 -22.04 -6.74
C GLU A 405 5.06 -21.40 -7.12
N TRP A 406 5.09 -20.12 -7.48
CA TRP A 406 6.36 -19.43 -7.69
C TRP A 406 7.19 -19.37 -6.40
N ALA A 407 6.60 -18.99 -5.27
CA ALA A 407 7.30 -18.93 -4.00
C ALA A 407 7.93 -20.28 -3.64
N LYS A 408 7.20 -21.37 -3.90
CA LYS A 408 7.68 -22.74 -3.72
C LYS A 408 8.86 -23.07 -4.63
N GLN A 409 8.78 -22.71 -5.92
CA GLN A 409 9.86 -22.93 -6.88
C GLN A 409 11.12 -22.12 -6.53
N ALA A 410 10.96 -20.85 -6.17
CA ALA A 410 12.06 -19.97 -5.77
C ALA A 410 12.72 -20.45 -4.46
N HIS A 411 11.93 -20.94 -3.51
CA HIS A 411 12.42 -21.54 -2.27
C HIS A 411 13.22 -22.82 -2.54
N ALA A 412 12.71 -23.73 -3.37
CA ALA A 412 13.42 -24.95 -3.77
C ALA A 412 14.75 -24.60 -4.45
N TYR A 413 14.74 -23.65 -5.39
CA TYR A 413 15.95 -23.19 -6.07
C TYR A 413 16.98 -22.55 -5.13
N TYR A 414 16.53 -21.80 -4.12
CA TYR A 414 17.41 -21.26 -3.09
C TYR A 414 18.15 -22.38 -2.34
N TYR A 415 17.43 -23.43 -1.94
CA TYR A 415 18.02 -24.58 -1.26
C TYR A 415 18.94 -25.40 -2.18
N ASP A 416 18.54 -25.65 -3.42
CA ASP A 416 19.35 -26.43 -4.36
C ASP A 416 20.66 -25.73 -4.78
N THR A 417 20.69 -24.38 -4.78
CA THR A 417 21.84 -23.63 -5.32
C THR A 417 22.68 -22.90 -4.27
N GLN A 418 22.10 -22.54 -3.12
CA GLN A 418 22.78 -21.74 -2.09
C GLN A 418 23.15 -22.54 -0.84
N VAL A 419 22.47 -23.66 -0.57
CA VAL A 419 22.83 -24.53 0.54
C VAL A 419 23.93 -25.49 0.08
N ARG A 420 25.16 -25.20 0.49
CA ARG A 420 26.27 -26.15 0.43
C ARG A 420 26.43 -26.80 1.79
N ASP A 421 26.52 -28.13 1.84
CA ASP A 421 26.85 -28.86 3.06
C ASP A 421 28.19 -28.36 3.61
N ILE A 422 28.17 -27.85 4.85
CA ILE A 422 29.38 -27.49 5.59
C ILE A 422 29.75 -28.69 6.45
N VAL A 423 30.94 -29.24 6.21
CA VAL A 423 31.48 -30.43 6.92
C VAL A 423 31.71 -30.17 8.43
N ALA A 424 31.66 -28.92 8.88
CA ALA A 424 31.96 -28.51 10.26
C ALA A 424 30.76 -27.87 11.02
N GLY A 425 29.55 -27.87 10.45
CA GLY A 425 28.37 -27.34 11.13
C GLY A 425 27.12 -27.98 10.54
N GLY A 426 26.48 -28.87 11.30
CA GLY A 426 25.34 -29.67 10.84
C GLY A 426 24.22 -28.79 10.30
N GLN A 427 24.01 -28.77 8.98
CA GLN A 427 22.96 -28.05 8.23
C GLN A 427 22.64 -26.58 8.59
N ASP A 428 23.32 -25.97 9.55
CA ASP A 428 23.24 -24.54 9.82
C ASP A 428 24.10 -23.83 8.79
N THR A 429 23.44 -23.53 7.66
CA THR A 429 24.01 -22.67 6.65
C THR A 429 24.34 -21.33 7.30
N ARG A 430 25.51 -20.74 6.97
CA ARG A 430 25.93 -19.39 7.41
C ARG A 430 24.91 -18.27 7.15
N THR A 431 23.79 -18.58 6.48
CA THR A 431 22.75 -17.67 5.98
C THR A 431 21.34 -18.25 6.14
N GLY A 432 21.03 -19.07 7.16
CA GLY A 432 19.70 -19.65 7.40
C GLY A 432 18.60 -18.60 7.61
N ILE A 433 18.20 -17.92 6.54
CA ILE A 433 17.23 -16.80 6.54
C ILE A 433 15.79 -17.34 6.40
N LEU A 434 15.61 -18.45 5.69
CA LEU A 434 14.32 -19.13 5.53
C LEU A 434 14.43 -20.56 6.04
N ASP A 435 13.31 -21.14 6.47
CA ASP A 435 13.24 -22.53 6.90
C ASP A 435 13.42 -23.50 5.70
N PRO A 436 14.11 -24.65 5.84
CA PRO A 436 14.22 -25.66 4.79
C PRO A 436 12.90 -26.29 4.38
N ASP A 437 11.89 -26.30 5.26
CA ASP A 437 10.55 -26.76 4.92
C ASP A 437 9.71 -25.58 4.45
N PHE A 438 9.40 -25.54 3.15
CA PHE A 438 8.56 -24.49 2.57
C PHE A 438 7.20 -24.37 3.27
N ARG A 439 6.65 -25.46 3.83
CA ARG A 439 5.38 -25.41 4.55
C ARG A 439 5.48 -24.53 5.79
N ILE A 440 6.62 -24.57 6.50
CA ILE A 440 6.88 -23.71 7.67
C ILE A 440 7.03 -22.26 7.23
N VAL A 441 7.77 -21.99 6.16
CA VAL A 441 7.92 -20.63 5.62
C VAL A 441 6.56 -20.05 5.23
N ALA A 442 5.80 -20.77 4.42
CA ALA A 442 4.49 -20.34 3.95
C ALA A 442 3.51 -20.15 5.13
N GLY A 443 3.43 -21.14 6.03
CA GLY A 443 2.54 -21.13 7.18
C GLY A 443 2.83 -20.02 8.19
N ASP A 444 4.08 -19.85 8.61
CA ASP A 444 4.48 -18.79 9.55
C ASP A 444 4.23 -17.40 8.97
N MET A 445 4.56 -17.19 7.69
CA MET A 445 4.26 -15.93 7.02
C MET A 445 2.77 -15.65 6.95
N PHE A 446 1.94 -16.66 6.65
CA PHE A 446 0.49 -16.51 6.63
C PHE A 446 -0.05 -16.13 8.02
N ALA A 447 0.40 -16.82 9.07
CA ALA A 447 0.02 -16.55 10.45
C ALA A 447 0.44 -15.15 10.93
N ARG A 448 1.56 -14.60 10.44
CA ARG A 448 1.94 -13.21 10.71
C ARG A 448 1.11 -12.21 9.93
N THR A 449 0.88 -12.48 8.64
CA THR A 449 0.12 -11.58 7.76
C THR A 449 -1.34 -11.44 8.22
N ILE A 450 -1.98 -12.52 8.65
CA ILE A 450 -3.37 -12.48 9.12
C ILE A 450 -3.54 -11.62 10.39
N GLN A 451 -2.51 -11.54 11.24
CA GLN A 451 -2.53 -10.71 12.45
C GLN A 451 -2.46 -9.21 12.16
N LEU A 452 -2.10 -8.80 10.95
CA LEU A 452 -2.04 -7.39 10.55
C LEU A 452 -3.40 -6.86 10.08
N MET A 453 -4.41 -7.74 9.97
CA MET A 453 -5.71 -7.45 9.40
C MET A 453 -6.76 -7.17 10.47
N SER A 454 -7.84 -6.49 10.09
CA SER A 454 -9.07 -6.46 10.91
C SER A 454 -9.66 -7.87 11.06
N VAL A 455 -10.52 -8.09 12.05
CA VAL A 455 -11.17 -9.40 12.27
C VAL A 455 -11.91 -9.87 11.02
N ASP A 456 -12.59 -8.96 10.33
CA ASP A 456 -13.38 -9.26 9.14
C ASP A 456 -12.49 -9.66 7.95
N GLU A 457 -11.41 -8.92 7.70
CA GLU A 457 -10.44 -9.24 6.65
C GLU A 457 -9.69 -10.54 6.94
N ALA A 458 -9.28 -10.75 8.20
CA ALA A 458 -8.63 -11.95 8.66
C ALA A 458 -9.52 -13.18 8.48
N SER A 459 -10.79 -13.09 8.88
CA SER A 459 -11.79 -14.16 8.71
C SER A 459 -11.97 -14.52 7.24
N ASN A 460 -12.16 -13.52 6.38
CA ASN A 460 -12.27 -13.71 4.93
C ASN A 460 -11.03 -14.38 4.32
N MET A 461 -9.83 -13.94 4.72
CA MET A 461 -8.58 -14.51 4.23
C MET A 461 -8.38 -15.95 4.74
N TYR A 462 -8.69 -16.22 6.00
CA TYR A 462 -8.60 -17.53 6.64
C TYR A 462 -9.49 -18.56 5.94
N GLN A 463 -10.77 -18.24 5.77
CA GLN A 463 -11.75 -19.16 5.21
C GLN A 463 -11.48 -19.53 3.75
N ARG A 464 -10.79 -18.64 3.01
CA ARG A 464 -10.37 -18.92 1.62
C ARG A 464 -9.03 -19.64 1.52
N ALA A 465 -8.25 -19.65 2.60
CA ALA A 465 -6.94 -20.29 2.61
C ALA A 465 -7.08 -21.82 2.54
N PRO A 466 -6.16 -22.53 1.87
CA PRO A 466 -6.12 -23.99 1.91
C PRO A 466 -5.82 -24.50 3.33
N ALA A 467 -6.29 -25.70 3.64
CA ALA A 467 -6.19 -26.30 4.98
C ALA A 467 -4.78 -26.24 5.62
N PRO A 468 -3.67 -26.49 4.89
CA PRO A 468 -2.34 -26.36 5.49
C PRO A 468 -2.05 -24.96 6.05
N LEU A 469 -2.44 -23.89 5.35
CA LEU A 469 -2.22 -22.52 5.85
C LEU A 469 -3.13 -22.20 7.03
N GLN A 470 -4.39 -22.66 6.99
CA GLN A 470 -5.32 -22.56 8.11
C GLN A 470 -4.77 -23.23 9.36
N GLN A 471 -4.16 -24.42 9.23
CA GLN A 471 -3.57 -25.17 10.35
C GLN A 471 -2.46 -24.38 11.04
N PHE A 472 -1.56 -23.76 10.26
CA PHE A 472 -0.49 -22.93 10.81
C PHE A 472 -1.01 -21.68 11.53
N ALA A 473 -2.11 -21.08 11.08
CA ALA A 473 -2.67 -19.89 11.72
C ALA A 473 -3.58 -20.21 12.92
N TYR A 474 -4.24 -21.36 12.94
CA TYR A 474 -5.34 -21.65 13.88
C TYR A 474 -4.93 -21.53 15.35
N ASP A 475 -3.89 -22.26 15.79
CA ASP A 475 -3.49 -22.25 17.20
C ASP A 475 -3.00 -20.87 17.66
N PHE A 476 -2.38 -20.09 16.76
CA PHE A 476 -2.01 -18.70 17.05
C PHE A 476 -3.25 -17.81 17.22
N LEU A 477 -4.23 -17.93 16.32
CA LEU A 477 -5.49 -17.18 16.42
C LEU A 477 -6.28 -17.57 17.67
N VAL A 478 -6.29 -18.85 18.03
CA VAL A 478 -6.90 -19.32 19.29
C VAL A 478 -6.22 -18.65 20.48
N ALA A 479 -4.89 -18.70 20.56
CA ALA A 479 -4.16 -18.13 21.69
C ALA A 479 -4.28 -16.60 21.76
N ALA A 480 -4.19 -15.91 20.62
CA ALA A 480 -4.13 -14.46 20.58
C ALA A 480 -5.51 -13.79 20.58
N TRP A 481 -6.50 -14.36 19.90
CA TRP A 481 -7.76 -13.68 19.57
C TRP A 481 -8.97 -14.31 20.24
N LYS A 482 -9.01 -15.63 20.46
CA LYS A 482 -10.19 -16.30 21.03
C LYS A 482 -10.66 -15.70 22.36
N PRO A 483 -9.79 -15.40 23.36
CA PRO A 483 -10.25 -14.81 24.62
C PRO A 483 -11.00 -13.49 24.42
N ASN A 484 -10.47 -12.64 23.53
CA ASN A 484 -11.06 -11.34 23.22
C ASN A 484 -12.34 -11.48 22.39
N ILE A 485 -12.40 -12.43 21.45
CA ILE A 485 -13.61 -12.69 20.65
C ILE A 485 -14.71 -13.28 21.53
N ASP A 486 -14.39 -14.22 22.43
CA ASP A 486 -15.36 -14.81 23.37
C ASP A 486 -15.97 -13.73 24.29
N GLU A 487 -15.17 -12.77 24.76
CA GLU A 487 -15.67 -11.61 25.53
C GLU A 487 -16.65 -10.77 24.69
N GLN A 488 -16.34 -10.55 23.40
CA GLN A 488 -17.22 -9.82 22.50
C GLN A 488 -18.52 -10.58 22.18
N VAL A 489 -18.47 -11.90 22.08
CA VAL A 489 -19.66 -12.75 21.92
C VAL A 489 -20.56 -12.64 23.16
N ALA A 490 -19.97 -12.69 24.36
CA ALA A 490 -20.71 -12.49 25.60
C ALA A 490 -21.37 -11.10 25.67
N ALA A 491 -20.75 -10.09 25.06
CA ALA A 491 -21.31 -8.75 24.92
C ALA A 491 -22.31 -8.58 23.75
N GLY A 492 -22.58 -9.64 22.97
CA GLY A 492 -23.47 -9.59 21.80
C GLY A 492 -22.92 -8.78 20.61
N LEU A 493 -21.59 -8.61 20.54
CA LEU A 493 -20.95 -7.75 19.54
C LEU A 493 -20.35 -8.55 18.36
N SER A 494 -19.99 -9.83 18.56
CA SER A 494 -19.27 -10.67 17.58
C SER A 494 -19.96 -11.99 17.32
N ASP A 495 -19.71 -12.58 16.16
CA ASP A 495 -19.93 -14.01 15.93
C ASP A 495 -18.94 -14.86 16.74
N PRO A 496 -19.30 -16.13 17.06
CA PRO A 496 -18.41 -17.07 17.72
C PRO A 496 -17.08 -17.26 17.00
N PHE A 497 -15.99 -17.46 17.77
CA PHE A 497 -14.66 -17.69 17.21
C PHE A 497 -14.66 -18.84 16.20
N GLU A 498 -15.38 -19.92 16.49
CA GLU A 498 -15.47 -21.12 15.67
C GLU A 498 -16.21 -20.89 14.34
N THR A 499 -17.05 -19.86 14.26
CA THR A 499 -17.70 -19.43 13.01
C THR A 499 -16.74 -18.61 12.16
N LEU A 500 -15.97 -17.71 12.78
CA LEU A 500 -15.01 -16.84 12.09
C LEU A 500 -13.77 -17.62 11.62
N PHE A 501 -13.25 -18.48 12.48
CA PHE A 501 -12.04 -19.26 12.32
C PHE A 501 -12.32 -20.73 12.66
N PRO A 502 -12.99 -21.49 11.78
CA PRO A 502 -13.29 -22.90 12.03
C PRO A 502 -12.01 -23.73 12.16
N GLU A 503 -12.00 -24.73 13.04
CA GLU A 503 -10.85 -25.64 13.17
C GLU A 503 -10.63 -26.39 11.84
N PRO A 504 -9.43 -26.31 11.24
CA PRO A 504 -9.20 -26.92 9.95
C PRO A 504 -9.06 -28.43 10.10
N PRO A 505 -9.39 -29.21 9.05
CA PRO A 505 -9.27 -30.66 9.11
C PRO A 505 -7.81 -31.07 9.35
N GLY A 506 -7.59 -32.10 10.18
CA GLY A 506 -6.26 -32.69 10.41
C GLY A 506 -5.36 -31.95 11.42
N MET A 507 -5.90 -31.03 12.25
CA MET A 507 -5.12 -30.29 13.25
C MET A 507 -4.31 -31.18 14.21
N LEU A 508 -4.85 -32.32 14.67
CA LEU A 508 -4.11 -33.23 15.54
C LEU A 508 -2.81 -33.71 14.88
N ALA A 509 -2.90 -34.19 13.64
CA ALA A 509 -1.75 -34.63 12.87
C ALA A 509 -0.77 -33.49 12.57
N HIS A 510 -1.27 -32.27 12.37
CA HIS A 510 -0.44 -31.08 12.18
C HIS A 510 0.35 -30.74 13.45
N ARG A 511 -0.30 -30.74 14.63
CA ARG A 511 0.33 -30.51 15.93
C ARG A 511 1.41 -31.56 16.21
N ASP A 512 1.12 -32.84 15.95
CA ASP A 512 2.09 -33.92 16.10
C ASP A 512 3.31 -33.74 15.18
N TRP A 513 3.06 -33.33 13.92
CA TRP A 513 4.13 -33.03 12.97
C TRP A 513 5.01 -31.87 13.42
N LEU A 514 4.42 -30.74 13.86
CA LEU A 514 5.18 -29.60 14.39
C LEU A 514 5.99 -29.98 15.64
N ALA A 515 5.40 -30.77 16.55
CA ALA A 515 6.07 -31.26 17.74
C ALA A 515 7.29 -32.13 17.39
N ARG A 516 7.16 -33.02 16.40
CA ARG A 516 8.26 -33.84 15.89
C ARG A 516 9.36 -32.98 15.27
N VAL A 517 9.02 -32.04 14.40
CA VAL A 517 10.00 -31.12 13.79
C VAL A 517 10.74 -30.33 14.86
N ALA A 518 10.04 -29.81 15.87
CA ALA A 518 10.66 -29.08 16.99
C ALA A 518 11.55 -29.98 17.85
N ALA A 519 11.18 -31.24 18.08
CA ALA A 519 12.00 -32.21 18.80
C ALA A 519 13.28 -32.57 18.02
N GLU A 520 13.18 -32.85 16.73
CA GLU A 520 14.32 -33.12 15.86
C GLU A 520 15.31 -31.96 15.82
N ARG A 521 14.81 -30.72 15.75
CA ARG A 521 15.65 -29.51 15.78
C ARG A 521 16.35 -29.30 17.11
N ARG A 522 15.63 -29.50 18.23
CA ARG A 522 16.22 -29.42 19.57
C ARG A 522 17.30 -30.48 19.79
N ALA A 523 17.07 -31.71 19.35
CA ALA A 523 18.07 -32.78 19.44
C ALA A 523 19.34 -32.42 18.64
N LYS A 524 19.19 -31.92 17.41
CA LYS A 524 20.32 -31.46 16.59
C LYS A 524 21.09 -30.30 17.23
N GLN A 525 20.40 -29.37 17.90
CA GLN A 525 21.05 -28.25 18.59
C GLN A 525 21.86 -28.72 19.81
N VAL A 526 21.34 -29.67 20.59
CA VAL A 526 22.05 -30.27 21.73
C VAL A 526 23.29 -31.06 21.28
N ASP A 527 23.20 -31.81 20.16
CA ASP A 527 24.34 -32.53 19.59
C ASP A 527 25.45 -31.58 19.09
N LEU A 528 25.09 -30.39 18.59
CA LEU A 528 26.05 -29.35 18.19
C LEU A 528 26.70 -28.66 19.39
N ASP A 529 25.98 -28.45 20.49
CA ASP A 529 26.52 -27.87 21.72
C ASP A 529 27.46 -28.84 22.47
N MET A 530 27.37 -30.15 22.19
CA MET A 530 28.20 -31.21 22.78
C MET A 530 29.47 -31.55 21.98
N GLN A 531 29.62 -31.03 20.76
CA GLN A 531 30.81 -31.15 19.90
C GLN A 531 31.69 -29.92 20.03
#